data_AF-A0A520CQA9-F1
#
_entry.id   AF-A0A520CQA9-F1
#
_cell.length_a   1.000
_cell.length_b   1.000
_cell.length_c   1.000
_cell.angle_alpha   90.00
_cell.angle_beta   90.00
_cell.angle_gamma   90.00
#
_symmetry.space_group_name_H-M   'P 1'
#
loop_
_entity.id
_entity.type
_entity.pdbx_description
1 polymer ?
#
loop_
_entity_poly.entity_id
_entity_poly.type
_entity_poly.pdbx_seq_one_letter_code
_entity_poly.pdbx_strand_id
1 'polypeptide(L)'
;MDAFILDPTQISDLSRRLLDDRGRLCVVPARELETTSPEERLLFGVRHGLYGFLTLELVDFLRARIAGRSAIEIGAGHGVLAQALDIPATDNRQQEDEDIRAYYRALGQPTVPYGDHVEKLDAVTAIAKYRPQVVIACWVTHRFEADCPEAGGSATGVDEAAVVAACEEYIVIGNERVHAGKPIWALPHKKLTPPWLYSRAVNGSADFVAIWRQDRSARDECLKQGL
;
A
#
# COMPACT_ATOMS: atom_id res chain seq x y z
N MET A 1 -1.97 -5.14 22.65
CA MET A 1 -2.86 -4.72 21.55
C MET A 1 -4.19 -4.45 22.21
N ASP A 2 -4.53 -3.17 22.43
CA ASP A 2 -5.80 -2.85 23.07
C ASP A 2 -6.92 -3.29 22.14
N ALA A 3 -7.79 -4.17 22.61
CA ALA A 3 -8.96 -4.60 21.86
C ALA A 3 -9.92 -3.41 21.78
N PHE A 4 -9.95 -2.73 20.64
CA PHE A 4 -10.94 -1.69 20.38
C PHE A 4 -12.31 -2.37 20.20
N ILE A 5 -13.13 -2.32 21.24
CA ILE A 5 -14.54 -2.73 21.15
C ILE A 5 -15.28 -1.56 20.51
N LEU A 6 -15.55 -1.66 19.21
CA LEU A 6 -16.38 -0.71 18.48
C LEU A 6 -17.85 -1.12 18.60
N ASP A 7 -18.72 -0.16 18.94
CA ASP A 7 -20.17 -0.34 18.77
C ASP A 7 -20.55 0.09 17.34
N PRO A 8 -20.84 -0.87 16.43
CA PRO A 8 -21.16 -0.55 15.04
C PRO A 8 -22.47 0.22 14.88
N THR A 9 -23.32 0.32 15.91
CA THR A 9 -24.57 1.09 15.88
C THR A 9 -24.37 2.57 16.14
N GLN A 10 -23.21 2.96 16.66
CA GLN A 10 -22.81 4.33 16.98
C GLN A 10 -21.90 4.94 15.90
N ILE A 11 -21.58 4.19 14.85
CA ILE A 11 -20.58 4.54 13.84
C ILE A 11 -21.27 4.73 12.50
N SER A 12 -21.01 5.85 11.83
CA SER A 12 -21.60 6.14 10.52
C SER A 12 -21.13 5.14 9.47
N ASP A 13 -22.05 4.71 8.59
CA ASP A 13 -21.68 3.91 7.42
C ASP A 13 -21.09 4.81 6.33
N LEU A 14 -19.79 4.65 6.09
CA LEU A 14 -19.06 5.41 5.07
C LEU A 14 -19.30 4.91 3.64
N SER A 15 -20.00 3.78 3.45
CA SER A 15 -20.18 3.13 2.14
C SER A 15 -20.77 4.05 1.08
N ARG A 16 -21.80 4.83 1.42
CA ARG A 16 -22.43 5.76 0.47
C ARG A 16 -21.51 6.90 0.01
N ARG A 17 -20.47 7.19 0.79
CA ARG A 17 -19.52 8.28 0.52
C ARG A 17 -18.27 7.77 -0.20
N LEU A 18 -17.84 6.56 0.14
CA LEU A 18 -16.54 6.03 -0.24
C LEU A 18 -16.61 4.88 -1.25
N LEU A 19 -17.78 4.35 -1.58
CA LEU A 19 -17.93 3.31 -2.60
C LEU A 19 -18.73 3.80 -3.81
N ASP A 20 -18.37 3.32 -4.99
CA ASP A 20 -19.17 3.48 -6.21
C ASP A 20 -20.35 2.49 -6.25
N ASP A 21 -21.20 2.59 -7.28
CA ASP A 21 -22.35 1.70 -7.48
C ASP A 21 -21.98 0.21 -7.63
N ARG A 22 -20.69 -0.09 -7.83
CA ARG A 22 -20.13 -1.46 -7.93
C ARG A 22 -19.44 -1.89 -6.63
N GLY A 23 -19.51 -1.09 -5.57
CA GLY A 23 -18.87 -1.37 -4.28
C GLY A 23 -17.35 -1.18 -4.27
N ARG A 24 -16.79 -0.45 -5.23
CA ARG A 24 -15.34 -0.16 -5.30
C ARG A 24 -15.02 1.16 -4.63
N LEU A 25 -13.86 1.24 -3.97
CA LEU A 25 -13.40 2.47 -3.33
C LEU A 25 -13.33 3.62 -4.35
N CYS A 26 -13.90 4.77 -3.98
CA CYS A 26 -13.80 6.01 -4.73
C CYS A 26 -12.56 6.80 -4.30
N VAL A 27 -11.98 7.54 -5.25
CA VAL A 27 -11.04 8.62 -4.93
C VAL A 27 -11.85 9.86 -4.58
N VAL A 28 -11.69 10.36 -3.35
CA VAL A 28 -12.48 11.48 -2.83
C VAL A 28 -11.58 12.66 -2.42
N PRO A 29 -12.06 13.90 -2.35
CA PRO A 29 -11.29 14.99 -1.72
C PRO A 29 -10.94 14.65 -0.27
N ALA A 30 -9.76 15.02 0.22
CA ALA A 30 -9.34 14.76 1.61
C ALA A 30 -10.33 15.32 2.66
N ARG A 31 -10.99 16.44 2.36
CA ARG A 31 -12.05 17.03 3.21
C ARG A 31 -13.21 16.06 3.52
N GLU A 32 -13.48 15.09 2.63
CA GLU A 32 -14.49 14.06 2.90
C GLU A 32 -14.05 13.16 4.06
N LEU A 33 -12.77 12.83 4.14
CA LEU A 33 -12.22 11.98 5.20
C LEU A 33 -11.93 12.75 6.48
N GLU A 34 -11.61 14.05 6.39
CA GLU A 34 -11.38 14.94 7.54
C GLU A 34 -12.58 14.97 8.52
N THR A 35 -13.79 14.82 7.98
CA THR A 35 -15.04 14.80 8.76
C THR A 35 -15.36 13.44 9.38
N THR A 36 -14.52 12.42 9.18
CA THR A 36 -14.73 11.07 9.72
C THR A 36 -13.90 10.83 10.98
N SER A 37 -14.35 9.95 11.86
CA SER A 37 -13.56 9.50 13.01
C SER A 37 -12.58 8.38 12.63
N PRO A 38 -11.49 8.18 13.39
CA PRO A 38 -10.61 7.02 13.22
C PRO A 38 -11.37 5.68 13.32
N GLU A 39 -12.37 5.58 14.19
CA GLU A 39 -13.20 4.38 14.39
C GLU A 39 -14.09 4.08 13.18
N GLU A 40 -14.69 5.11 12.57
CA GLU A 40 -15.45 4.98 11.32
C GLU A 40 -14.56 4.43 10.20
N ARG A 41 -13.36 5.01 10.06
CA ARG A 41 -12.36 4.55 9.08
C ARG A 41 -11.88 3.13 9.37
N LEU A 42 -11.67 2.77 10.64
CA LEU A 42 -11.30 1.41 11.03
C LEU A 42 -12.37 0.40 10.64
N LEU A 43 -13.62 0.64 11.06
CA LEU A 43 -14.73 -0.27 10.81
C LEU A 43 -14.96 -0.46 9.31
N PHE A 44 -14.98 0.64 8.56
CA PHE A 44 -15.11 0.59 7.10
C PHE A 44 -13.93 -0.14 6.46
N GLY A 45 -12.70 0.22 6.83
CA GLY A 45 -11.50 -0.39 6.27
C GLY A 45 -11.42 -1.89 6.52
N VAL A 46 -11.81 -2.36 7.70
CA VAL A 46 -11.87 -3.80 8.00
C VAL A 46 -12.95 -4.49 7.16
N ARG A 47 -14.16 -3.94 7.08
CA ARG A 47 -15.28 -4.53 6.33
C ARG A 47 -14.98 -4.69 4.84
N HIS A 48 -14.22 -3.77 4.26
CA HIS A 48 -13.91 -3.75 2.83
C HIS A 48 -12.48 -4.20 2.51
N GLY A 49 -11.70 -4.67 3.50
CA GLY A 49 -10.32 -5.11 3.25
C GLY A 49 -9.38 -3.98 2.78
N LEU A 50 -9.66 -2.74 3.20
CA LEU A 50 -8.90 -1.54 2.84
C LEU A 50 -7.97 -1.15 3.97
N TYR A 51 -6.77 -0.67 3.62
CA TYR A 51 -5.81 -0.17 4.58
C TYR A 51 -5.59 1.34 4.46
N GLY A 52 -5.36 1.83 3.24
CA GLY A 52 -5.32 3.25 2.91
C GLY A 52 -6.60 3.72 2.23
N PHE A 53 -6.95 4.99 2.45
CA PHE A 53 -8.03 5.67 1.73
C PHE A 53 -7.45 6.56 0.64
N LEU A 54 -8.13 6.63 -0.50
CA LEU A 54 -7.63 7.32 -1.67
C LEU A 54 -8.18 8.74 -1.74
N THR A 55 -7.26 9.71 -1.67
CA THR A 55 -7.60 11.12 -1.82
C THR A 55 -7.18 11.67 -3.17
N LEU A 56 -7.89 12.68 -3.67
CA LEU A 56 -7.50 13.41 -4.89
C LEU A 56 -6.10 14.00 -4.74
N GLU A 57 -5.79 14.51 -3.55
CA GLU A 57 -4.50 15.09 -3.21
C GLU A 57 -3.37 14.06 -3.25
N LEU A 58 -3.62 12.83 -2.80
CA LEU A 58 -2.67 11.71 -2.95
C LEU A 58 -2.43 11.40 -4.44
N VAL A 59 -3.50 11.30 -5.23
CA VAL A 59 -3.40 11.02 -6.67
C VAL A 59 -2.63 12.12 -7.39
N ASP A 60 -2.94 13.38 -7.11
CA ASP A 60 -2.25 14.52 -7.73
C ASP A 60 -0.78 14.60 -7.31
N PHE A 61 -0.48 14.33 -6.03
CA PHE A 61 0.89 14.22 -5.55
C PHE A 61 1.67 13.14 -6.31
N LEU A 62 1.09 11.95 -6.47
CA LEU A 62 1.74 10.83 -7.16
C LEU A 62 1.86 11.07 -8.66
N ARG A 63 0.85 11.66 -9.33
CA ARG A 63 0.95 12.06 -10.74
C ARG A 63 2.07 13.06 -10.98
N ALA A 64 2.17 14.08 -10.13
CA ALA A 64 3.24 15.07 -10.18
C ALA A 64 4.61 14.43 -9.93
N ARG A 65 4.67 13.35 -9.13
CA ARG A 65 5.91 12.57 -8.97
C ARG A 65 6.19 11.73 -10.20
N ILE A 66 5.26 10.92 -10.68
CA ILE A 66 5.45 10.07 -11.88
C ILE A 66 5.95 10.93 -13.04
N ALA A 67 5.31 12.08 -13.30
CA ALA A 67 5.77 13.09 -14.27
C ALA A 67 6.10 12.50 -15.65
N GLY A 68 5.27 11.56 -16.13
CA GLY A 68 5.44 10.88 -17.42
C GLY A 68 6.47 9.75 -17.46
N ARG A 69 7.13 9.44 -16.33
CA ARG A 69 8.01 8.26 -16.20
C ARG A 69 7.19 6.97 -16.20
N SER A 70 7.79 5.86 -16.60
CA SER A 70 7.14 4.55 -16.44
C SER A 70 6.96 4.25 -14.94
N ALA A 71 5.77 3.81 -14.57
CA ALA A 71 5.43 3.54 -13.17
C ALA A 71 4.56 2.29 -13.03
N ILE A 72 4.63 1.63 -11.87
CA ILE A 72 3.72 0.54 -11.48
C ILE A 72 3.33 0.68 -10.00
N GLU A 73 2.19 0.09 -9.64
CA GLU A 73 1.85 -0.22 -8.26
C GLU A 73 2.12 -1.71 -7.96
N ILE A 74 2.87 -1.98 -6.89
CA ILE A 74 3.08 -3.33 -6.35
C ILE A 74 2.30 -3.50 -5.04
N GLY A 75 1.84 -4.72 -4.75
CA GLY A 75 0.97 -4.98 -3.60
C GLY A 75 -0.33 -4.16 -3.67
N ALA A 76 -0.87 -4.03 -4.87
CA ALA A 76 -1.92 -3.06 -5.20
C ALA A 76 -3.28 -3.37 -4.52
N GLY A 77 -3.47 -4.58 -3.99
CA GLY A 77 -4.73 -5.01 -3.41
C GLY A 77 -5.90 -4.81 -4.38
N HIS A 78 -6.79 -3.85 -4.10
CA HIS A 78 -7.92 -3.56 -4.99
C HIS A 78 -7.49 -2.95 -6.34
N GLY A 79 -6.29 -2.34 -6.42
CA GLY A 79 -5.76 -1.69 -7.61
C GLY A 79 -6.41 -0.36 -7.98
N VAL A 80 -7.26 0.21 -7.11
CA VAL A 80 -7.95 1.48 -7.39
C VAL A 80 -6.96 2.64 -7.52
N LEU A 81 -5.87 2.64 -6.74
CA LEU A 81 -4.85 3.68 -6.82
C LEU A 81 -4.15 3.66 -8.19
N ALA A 82 -3.65 2.49 -8.61
CA ALA A 82 -3.10 2.31 -9.95
C ALA A 82 -4.08 2.71 -11.06
N GLN A 83 -5.36 2.35 -10.95
CA GLN A 83 -6.38 2.75 -11.92
C GLN A 83 -6.57 4.27 -11.97
N ALA A 84 -6.56 4.96 -10.81
CA ALA A 84 -6.66 6.41 -10.76
C ALA A 84 -5.41 7.10 -11.34
N LEU A 85 -4.24 6.46 -11.26
CA LEU A 85 -2.98 6.95 -11.79
C LEU A 85 -2.76 6.58 -13.27
N ASP A 86 -3.59 5.71 -13.84
CA ASP A 86 -3.43 5.11 -15.16
C ASP A 86 -2.07 4.38 -15.32
N ILE A 87 -1.74 3.54 -14.34
CA ILE A 87 -0.51 2.72 -14.32
C ILE A 87 -0.85 1.23 -14.11
N PRO A 88 0.04 0.30 -14.51
CA PRO A 88 -0.11 -1.11 -14.21
C PRO A 88 -0.18 -1.39 -12.71
N ALA A 89 -1.00 -2.37 -12.33
CA ALA A 89 -1.22 -2.83 -10.96
C ALA A 89 -0.82 -4.30 -10.82
N THR A 90 -0.02 -4.62 -9.80
CA THR A 90 0.41 -5.99 -9.52
C THR A 90 0.27 -6.33 -8.03
N ASP A 91 -0.07 -7.58 -7.75
CA ASP A 91 -0.12 -8.14 -6.41
C ASP A 91 0.16 -9.65 -6.48
N ASN A 92 0.76 -10.24 -5.44
CA ASN A 92 0.99 -11.68 -5.42
C ASN A 92 -0.32 -12.48 -5.32
N ARG A 93 -1.43 -11.82 -4.96
CA ARG A 93 -2.78 -12.38 -4.81
C ARG A 93 -2.82 -13.62 -3.92
N GLN A 94 -1.95 -13.68 -2.91
CA GLN A 94 -1.87 -14.83 -2.00
C GLN A 94 -3.18 -15.08 -1.22
N GLN A 95 -3.99 -14.04 -1.04
CA GLN A 95 -5.28 -14.19 -0.34
C GLN A 95 -6.36 -14.86 -1.20
N GLU A 96 -6.03 -15.30 -2.42
CA GLU A 96 -6.88 -16.17 -3.23
C GLU A 96 -6.62 -17.66 -2.96
N ASP A 97 -5.47 -17.98 -2.38
CA ASP A 97 -5.08 -19.35 -2.06
C ASP A 97 -5.97 -19.90 -0.93
N GLU A 98 -6.44 -21.14 -1.06
CA GLU A 98 -7.50 -21.68 -0.20
C GLU A 98 -7.16 -21.66 1.29
N ASP A 99 -5.92 -22.01 1.64
CA ASP A 99 -5.44 -22.04 3.03
C ASP A 99 -5.42 -20.64 3.66
N ILE A 100 -4.98 -19.64 2.89
CA ILE A 100 -4.97 -18.25 3.34
C ILE A 100 -6.41 -17.75 3.49
N ARG A 101 -7.31 -18.07 2.54
CA ARG A 101 -8.74 -17.72 2.65
C ARG A 101 -9.39 -18.35 3.89
N ALA A 102 -9.06 -19.61 4.19
CA ALA A 102 -9.57 -20.30 5.36
C ALA A 102 -9.08 -19.64 6.66
N TYR A 103 -7.80 -19.26 6.72
CA TYR A 103 -7.23 -18.51 7.84
C TYR A 103 -7.94 -17.16 8.07
N TYR A 104 -8.12 -16.36 7.02
CA TYR A 104 -8.83 -15.07 7.12
C TYR A 104 -10.28 -15.25 7.57
N ARG A 105 -10.98 -16.26 7.05
CA ARG A 105 -12.36 -16.60 7.46
C ARG A 105 -12.43 -16.98 8.94
N ALA A 106 -11.47 -17.75 9.45
CA ALA A 106 -11.40 -18.12 10.87
C ALA A 106 -11.19 -16.89 11.78
N LEU A 107 -10.51 -15.85 11.29
CA LEU A 107 -10.33 -14.57 11.97
C LEU A 107 -11.50 -13.60 11.79
N GLY A 108 -12.54 -13.96 11.03
CA GLY A 108 -13.66 -13.07 10.70
C GLY A 108 -13.24 -11.88 9.84
N GLN A 109 -12.11 -11.96 9.12
CA GLN A 109 -11.60 -10.90 8.27
C GLN A 109 -11.89 -11.22 6.79
N PRO A 110 -12.35 -10.25 5.99
CA PRO A 110 -12.48 -10.45 4.56
C PRO A 110 -11.09 -10.54 3.92
N THR A 111 -11.01 -11.34 2.86
CA THR A 111 -9.86 -11.32 1.96
C THR A 111 -9.97 -10.13 1.01
N VAL A 112 -8.83 -9.69 0.47
CA VAL A 112 -8.81 -8.56 -0.49
C VAL A 112 -9.60 -8.92 -1.75
N PRO A 113 -10.61 -8.12 -2.14
CA PRO A 113 -11.28 -8.25 -3.43
C PRO A 113 -10.43 -7.57 -4.51
N TYR A 114 -9.47 -8.32 -5.07
CA TYR A 114 -8.60 -7.86 -6.15
C TYR A 114 -9.41 -7.40 -7.37
N GLY A 115 -9.03 -6.27 -7.96
CA GLY A 115 -9.61 -5.82 -9.23
C GLY A 115 -9.16 -6.68 -10.40
N ASP A 116 -10.00 -6.82 -11.44
CA ASP A 116 -9.69 -7.62 -12.63
C ASP A 116 -8.41 -7.17 -13.36
N HIS A 117 -8.04 -5.89 -13.22
CA HIS A 117 -6.84 -5.30 -13.79
C HIS A 117 -5.57 -5.50 -12.94
N VAL A 118 -5.68 -6.10 -11.76
CA VAL A 118 -4.54 -6.41 -10.88
C VAL A 118 -3.95 -7.76 -11.29
N GLU A 119 -2.78 -7.70 -11.93
CA GLU A 119 -2.08 -8.87 -12.39
C GLU A 119 -1.47 -9.66 -11.22
N LYS A 120 -1.58 -11.00 -11.25
CA LYS A 120 -0.97 -11.88 -10.26
C LYS A 120 0.55 -11.98 -10.51
N LEU A 121 1.31 -11.07 -9.91
CA LEU A 121 2.78 -11.04 -9.95
C LEU A 121 3.32 -10.58 -8.59
N ASP A 122 4.35 -11.24 -8.09
CA ASP A 122 5.13 -10.68 -6.99
C ASP A 122 5.92 -9.44 -7.45
N ALA A 123 6.41 -8.66 -6.48
CA ALA A 123 7.08 -7.40 -6.75
C ALA A 123 8.34 -7.55 -7.63
N VAL A 124 9.13 -8.61 -7.43
CA VAL A 124 10.38 -8.84 -8.17
C VAL A 124 10.05 -9.15 -9.64
N THR A 125 9.10 -10.05 -9.87
CA THR A 125 8.65 -10.43 -11.21
C THR A 125 7.98 -9.26 -11.93
N ALA A 126 7.18 -8.45 -11.23
CA ALA A 126 6.59 -7.24 -11.77
C ALA A 126 7.65 -6.23 -12.21
N ILE A 127 8.68 -6.00 -11.40
CA ILE A 127 9.78 -5.07 -11.73
C ILE A 127 10.58 -5.57 -12.94
N ALA A 128 10.91 -6.86 -13.00
CA ALA A 128 11.61 -7.44 -14.14
C ALA A 128 10.80 -7.31 -15.45
N LYS A 129 9.48 -7.51 -15.38
CA LYS A 129 8.56 -7.39 -16.52
C LYS A 129 8.42 -5.94 -17.00
N TYR A 130 8.07 -5.03 -16.10
CA TYR A 130 7.69 -3.66 -16.45
C TYR A 130 8.86 -2.69 -16.53
N ARG A 131 10.00 -3.01 -15.90
CA ARG A 131 11.18 -2.15 -15.75
C ARG A 131 10.81 -0.69 -15.42
N PRO A 132 10.03 -0.48 -14.34
CA PRO A 132 9.50 0.84 -14.00
C PRO A 132 10.62 1.78 -13.57
N GLN A 133 10.46 3.06 -13.88
CA GLN A 133 11.26 4.12 -13.27
C GLN A 133 10.73 4.47 -11.88
N VAL A 134 9.42 4.37 -11.64
CA VAL A 134 8.77 4.66 -10.36
C VAL A 134 7.99 3.45 -9.87
N VAL A 135 8.23 3.01 -8.64
CA VAL A 135 7.44 1.95 -8.01
C VAL A 135 6.67 2.54 -6.83
N ILE A 136 5.36 2.33 -6.81
CA ILE A 136 4.47 2.75 -5.73
C ILE A 136 4.02 1.51 -4.95
N ALA A 137 4.04 1.60 -3.64
CA ALA A 137 3.61 0.53 -2.75
C ALA A 137 2.78 1.11 -1.60
N CYS A 138 1.49 0.79 -1.57
CA CYS A 138 0.56 1.25 -0.55
C CYS A 138 0.32 0.13 0.46
N TRP A 139 0.75 0.33 1.72
CA TRP A 139 0.53 -0.61 2.82
C TRP A 139 1.15 -2.01 2.64
N VAL A 140 2.23 -2.10 1.88
CA VAL A 140 2.92 -3.39 1.67
C VAL A 140 3.70 -3.83 2.90
N THR A 141 3.67 -5.13 3.16
CA THR A 141 4.49 -5.77 4.19
C THR A 141 5.85 -6.16 3.59
N HIS A 142 6.92 -5.91 4.32
CA HIS A 142 8.28 -6.30 3.91
C HIS A 142 8.50 -7.81 4.07
N ARG A 143 9.48 -8.35 3.35
CA ARG A 143 9.87 -9.75 3.49
C ARG A 143 10.41 -10.02 4.90
N PHE A 144 10.00 -11.13 5.51
CA PHE A 144 10.56 -11.60 6.77
C PHE A 144 12.00 -12.08 6.54
N GLU A 145 12.92 -11.63 7.39
CA GLU A 145 14.33 -12.02 7.35
C GLU A 145 14.70 -12.76 8.64
N ALA A 146 15.20 -13.99 8.50
CA ALA A 146 15.44 -14.89 9.64
C ALA A 146 16.59 -14.44 10.54
N ASP A 147 17.49 -13.58 10.03
CA ASP A 147 18.60 -12.97 10.76
C ASP A 147 18.18 -11.73 11.57
N CYS A 148 17.00 -11.17 11.32
CA CYS A 148 16.41 -10.03 12.04
C CYS A 148 14.91 -10.27 12.33
N PRO A 149 14.56 -11.33 13.09
CA PRO A 149 13.16 -11.72 13.32
C PRO A 149 12.33 -10.65 14.04
N GLU A 150 12.97 -9.75 14.81
CA GLU A 150 12.35 -8.64 15.50
C GLU A 150 11.79 -7.54 14.58
N ALA A 151 12.28 -7.44 13.34
CA ALA A 151 11.72 -6.55 12.32
C ALA A 151 10.32 -6.98 11.86
N GLY A 152 9.99 -8.26 12.04
CA GLY A 152 8.75 -8.87 11.57
C GLY A 152 8.76 -9.12 10.06
N GLY A 153 7.61 -8.92 9.41
CA GLY A 153 7.44 -9.13 7.98
C GLY A 153 6.62 -10.38 7.63
N SER A 154 6.64 -10.75 6.35
CA SER A 154 5.96 -11.93 5.81
C SER A 154 6.91 -12.75 4.94
N ALA A 155 6.78 -14.08 4.95
CA ALA A 155 7.53 -14.96 4.03
C ALA A 155 7.29 -14.61 2.55
N THR A 156 6.12 -14.05 2.24
CA THR A 156 5.72 -13.57 0.91
C THR A 156 5.78 -12.04 0.78
N GLY A 157 6.39 -11.37 1.75
CA GLY A 157 6.53 -9.92 1.77
C GLY A 157 7.48 -9.41 0.69
N VAL A 158 7.46 -8.11 0.47
CA VAL A 158 8.26 -7.45 -0.56
C VAL A 158 9.71 -7.32 -0.10
N ASP A 159 10.65 -7.74 -0.94
CA ASP A 159 12.06 -7.37 -0.81
C ASP A 159 12.26 -5.92 -1.21
N GLU A 160 11.91 -5.00 -0.29
CA GLU A 160 11.89 -3.57 -0.60
C GLU A 160 13.29 -3.02 -0.91
N ALA A 161 14.37 -3.62 -0.40
CA ALA A 161 15.73 -3.22 -0.72
C ALA A 161 16.05 -3.51 -2.19
N ALA A 162 15.65 -4.69 -2.70
CA ALA A 162 15.75 -5.00 -4.13
C ALA A 162 14.89 -4.06 -4.99
N VAL A 163 13.70 -3.69 -4.52
CA VAL A 163 12.85 -2.69 -5.22
C VAL A 163 13.57 -1.34 -5.33
N VAL A 164 14.13 -0.85 -4.23
CA VAL A 164 14.88 0.42 -4.21
C VAL A 164 16.09 0.37 -5.15
N ALA A 165 16.75 -0.78 -5.30
CA ALA A 165 17.88 -0.94 -6.22
C ALA A 165 17.47 -0.95 -7.71
N ALA A 166 16.25 -1.41 -8.01
CA ALA A 166 15.80 -1.68 -9.38
C ALA A 166 15.03 -0.52 -10.05
N CYS A 167 14.69 0.55 -9.33
CA CYS A 167 13.95 1.69 -9.86
C CYS A 167 14.62 3.04 -9.53
N GLU A 168 14.22 4.12 -10.21
CA GLU A 168 14.74 5.47 -9.92
C GLU A 168 14.11 6.05 -8.64
N GLU A 169 12.85 5.71 -8.38
CA GLU A 169 12.10 6.21 -7.22
C GLU A 169 11.15 5.14 -6.68
N TYR A 170 11.35 4.75 -5.41
CA TYR A 170 10.44 3.88 -4.68
C TYR A 170 9.63 4.71 -3.69
N ILE A 171 8.29 4.58 -3.73
CA ILE A 171 7.36 5.34 -2.90
C ILE A 171 6.56 4.37 -2.04
N VAL A 172 6.71 4.46 -0.73
CA VAL A 172 5.90 3.70 0.24
C VAL A 172 4.90 4.63 0.90
N ILE A 173 3.63 4.21 0.88
CA ILE A 173 2.54 4.89 1.59
C ILE A 173 2.10 3.97 2.73
N GLY A 174 2.04 4.49 3.96
CA GLY A 174 1.74 3.66 5.11
C GLY A 174 1.45 4.47 6.37
N ASN A 175 1.49 3.78 7.51
CA ASN A 175 1.35 4.35 8.85
C ASN A 175 2.60 4.11 9.69
N GLU A 176 3.07 5.11 10.44
CA GLU A 176 4.37 5.10 11.11
C GLU A 176 4.53 3.93 12.09
N ARG A 177 3.54 3.68 12.96
CA ARG A 177 3.62 2.58 13.93
C ARG A 177 3.47 1.22 13.27
N VAL A 178 2.62 1.09 12.25
CA VAL A 178 2.42 -0.19 11.53
C VAL A 178 3.69 -0.62 10.80
N HIS A 179 4.40 0.34 10.18
CA HIS A 179 5.57 0.03 9.36
C HIS A 179 6.90 0.35 10.06
N ALA A 180 6.90 0.53 11.38
CA ALA A 180 8.09 0.92 12.15
C ALA A 180 9.25 -0.07 12.00
N GLY A 181 8.95 -1.37 11.82
CA GLY A 181 9.95 -2.43 11.72
C GLY A 181 10.62 -2.60 10.36
N LYS A 182 10.25 -1.83 9.32
CA LYS A 182 10.81 -2.05 7.96
C LYS A 182 12.34 -1.87 7.93
N PRO A 183 13.11 -2.85 7.43
CA PRO A 183 14.57 -2.71 7.28
C PRO A 183 15.01 -1.55 6.37
N ILE A 184 14.21 -1.22 5.34
CA ILE A 184 14.55 -0.15 4.38
C ILE A 184 14.65 1.26 4.98
N TRP A 185 14.22 1.46 6.24
CA TRP A 185 14.45 2.72 6.95
C TRP A 185 15.93 3.06 7.12
N ALA A 186 16.82 2.06 7.07
CA ALA A 186 18.27 2.28 7.08
C ALA A 186 18.80 2.93 5.80
N LEU A 187 18.06 2.86 4.69
CA LEU A 187 18.45 3.49 3.42
C LEU A 187 18.07 4.99 3.42
N PRO A 188 18.87 5.86 2.76
CA PRO A 188 18.55 7.28 2.64
C PRO A 188 17.18 7.51 1.99
N HIS A 189 16.31 8.25 2.67
CA HIS A 189 14.95 8.51 2.20
C HIS A 189 14.43 9.87 2.66
N LYS A 190 13.35 10.31 2.02
CA LYS A 190 12.54 11.44 2.45
C LYS A 190 11.20 10.92 2.95
N LYS A 191 10.82 11.26 4.17
CA LYS A 191 9.50 10.96 4.74
C LYS A 191 8.66 12.23 4.86
N LEU A 192 7.39 12.12 4.49
CA LEU A 192 6.37 13.17 4.57
C LEU A 192 5.18 12.62 5.36
N THR A 193 4.49 13.47 6.12
CA THR A 193 3.24 13.14 6.82
C THR A 193 2.14 14.13 6.42
N PRO A 194 1.59 14.02 5.20
CA PRO A 194 0.66 15.01 4.68
C PRO A 194 -0.71 14.93 5.38
N PRO A 195 -1.40 16.07 5.64
CA PRO A 195 -2.70 16.07 6.31
C PRO A 195 -3.85 15.53 5.45
N TRP A 196 -3.59 15.30 4.15
CA TRP A 196 -4.56 14.75 3.20
C TRP A 196 -4.45 13.23 3.04
N LEU A 197 -3.58 12.57 3.83
CA LEU A 197 -3.41 11.13 3.80
C LEU A 197 -4.13 10.49 4.98
N TYR A 198 -4.92 9.45 4.68
CA TYR A 198 -5.75 8.77 5.67
C TYR A 198 -5.67 7.26 5.50
N SER A 199 -5.76 6.56 6.62
CA SER A 199 -5.81 5.11 6.70
C SER A 199 -6.81 4.63 7.73
N ARG A 200 -6.93 3.31 7.84
CA ARG A 200 -7.72 2.65 8.89
C ARG A 200 -7.00 2.55 10.24
N ALA A 201 -5.78 3.08 10.38
CA ALA A 201 -5.00 2.96 11.60
C ALA A 201 -5.62 3.77 12.75
N VAL A 202 -5.82 3.13 13.91
CA VAL A 202 -6.35 3.77 15.14
C VAL A 202 -5.29 3.83 16.25
N ASN A 203 -4.03 3.90 15.88
CA ASN A 203 -2.91 3.73 16.79
C ASN A 203 -2.25 5.07 17.20
N GLY A 204 -2.84 6.20 16.82
CA GLY A 204 -2.39 7.55 17.15
C GLY A 204 -1.14 8.04 16.39
N SER A 205 -0.54 7.21 15.52
CA SER A 205 0.62 7.62 14.72
C SER A 205 0.22 8.13 13.33
N ALA A 206 1.08 8.95 12.73
CA ALA A 206 0.78 9.59 11.45
C ALA A 206 0.80 8.58 10.28
N ASP A 207 -0.04 8.84 9.29
CA ASP A 207 0.14 8.27 7.96
C ASP A 207 1.26 9.02 7.22
N PHE A 208 2.02 8.31 6.39
CA PHE A 208 3.20 8.83 5.73
C PHE A 208 3.26 8.48 4.24
N VAL A 209 4.05 9.29 3.53
CA VAL A 209 4.65 8.95 2.23
C VAL A 209 6.17 9.00 2.38
N ALA A 210 6.84 7.87 2.16
CA ALA A 210 8.29 7.75 2.21
C ALA A 210 8.84 7.47 0.81
N ILE A 211 9.95 8.11 0.47
CA ILE A 211 10.50 8.16 -0.88
C ILE A 211 11.99 7.86 -0.83
N TRP A 212 12.41 6.84 -1.56
CA TRP A 212 13.81 6.50 -1.82
C TRP A 212 14.12 6.85 -3.26
N ARG A 213 15.27 7.48 -3.50
CA ARG A 213 15.72 7.87 -4.84
C ARG A 213 17.10 7.32 -5.11
N GLN A 214 17.26 6.72 -6.27
CA GLN A 214 18.55 6.33 -6.82
C GLN A 214 19.01 7.39 -7.81
N ASP A 215 20.31 7.64 -7.87
CA ASP A 215 20.88 8.28 -9.05
C ASP A 215 20.80 7.29 -10.22
N ARG A 216 20.44 7.78 -11.41
CA ARG A 216 20.33 6.98 -12.65
C ARG A 216 21.62 6.22 -12.96
N SER A 217 22.77 6.82 -12.64
CA SER A 217 24.09 6.22 -12.84
C SER A 217 24.28 4.92 -12.04
N ALA A 218 23.84 4.91 -10.78
CA ALA A 218 23.94 3.75 -9.89
C ALA A 218 22.97 2.62 -10.25
N ARG A 219 21.77 2.96 -10.74
CA ARG A 219 20.76 1.98 -11.17
C ARG A 219 21.25 1.13 -12.35
N ASP A 220 21.81 1.77 -13.37
CA ASP A 220 22.23 1.08 -14.60
C ASP A 220 23.42 0.13 -14.36
N GLU A 221 24.18 0.32 -13.28
CA GLU A 221 25.24 -0.59 -12.84
C GLU A 221 24.66 -1.80 -12.09
N CYS A 222 23.64 -1.60 -11.24
CA CYS A 222 22.96 -2.67 -10.53
C CYS A 222 22.20 -3.63 -11.48
N LEU A 223 21.50 -3.09 -12.49
CA LEU A 223 20.84 -3.90 -13.53
C LEU A 223 21.82 -4.73 -14.37
N LYS A 224 23.08 -4.29 -14.51
CA LYS A 224 24.13 -5.07 -15.20
C LYS A 224 24.68 -6.22 -14.36
N GLN A 225 24.51 -6.15 -13.04
CA GLN A 225 25.00 -7.16 -12.08
C GLN A 225 23.99 -8.26 -11.77
N GLY A 226 22.81 -8.25 -12.39
CA GLY A 226 21.88 -9.38 -12.39
C GLY A 226 20.91 -9.43 -11.22
N LEU A 227 20.29 -8.29 -10.88
CA LEU A 227 18.87 -8.31 -10.53
C LEU A 227 18.04 -8.59 -11.80
#